data_AF-A0AAU3SSW0-F1
#
_entry.id   AF-A0AAU3SSW0-F1
#
_cell.length_a   1.000
_cell.length_b   1.000
_cell.length_c   1.000
_cell.angle_alpha   90.00
_cell.angle_beta   90.00
_cell.angle_gamma   90.00
#
_symmetry.space_group_name_H-M   'P 1'
#
loop_
_entity.id
_entity.type
_entity.pdbx_description
1 polymer ?
#
loop_
_entity_poly.entity_id
_entity_poly.type
_entity_poly.pdbx_seq_one_letter_code
_entity_poly.pdbx_strand_id
1 'polypeptide(L)'
;MLTLHTAELLVPGRGSAPLPGGAVLVEGDRIARVGPYEELAADLPHARTRRWPGVLTPGLQVRGADELLERTYYPDDPYEVPELGADPISGEARLDALKMTEARWGNSARRGTQKLLARGVVAVCGRFTIASVRTAVTRSGLLILPPAAYEGRPALDPLAGRDTAGEAFHGLLEPGAAARFAVFAVADEAELLVRGATTCVATVIGGRLLHRRR
;
A
#
# COMPACT_ATOMS: atom_id res chain seq x y z
N MET A 1 6.41 17.76 12.72
CA MET A 1 4.96 17.93 12.95
C MET A 1 4.42 16.63 13.51
N LEU A 2 3.78 16.68 14.67
CA LEU A 2 3.12 15.53 15.29
C LEU A 2 1.73 15.33 14.67
N THR A 3 1.43 14.11 14.22
CA THR A 3 0.13 13.76 13.64
C THR A 3 -0.41 12.50 14.29
N LEU A 4 -1.62 12.57 14.85
CA LEU A 4 -2.37 11.41 15.34
C LEU A 4 -3.26 10.86 14.21
N HIS A 5 -3.08 9.59 13.89
CA HIS A 5 -3.97 8.84 13.01
C HIS A 5 -4.79 7.89 13.87
N THR A 6 -6.12 8.01 13.83
CA THR A 6 -7.04 7.15 14.58
C THR A 6 -8.13 6.61 13.68
N ALA A 7 -8.60 5.41 14.01
CA ALA A 7 -9.69 4.72 13.33
C ALA A 7 -10.56 3.96 14.36
N GLU A 8 -11.64 3.34 13.91
CA GLU A 8 -12.56 2.56 14.76
C GLU A 8 -11.84 1.35 15.36
N LEU A 9 -10.94 0.74 14.59
CA LEU A 9 -10.08 -0.36 15.03
C LEU A 9 -8.64 -0.11 14.59
N LEU A 10 -7.69 -0.34 15.49
CA LEU A 10 -6.26 -0.41 15.17
C LEU A 10 -5.80 -1.86 15.30
N VAL A 11 -5.14 -2.37 14.27
CA VAL A 11 -4.45 -3.67 14.31
C VAL A 11 -2.94 -3.37 14.26
N PRO A 12 -2.19 -3.54 15.35
CA PRO A 12 -0.76 -3.19 15.37
C PRO A 12 0.10 -4.06 14.44
N GLY A 13 -0.34 -5.29 14.14
CA GLY A 13 0.36 -6.17 13.22
C GLY A 13 -0.09 -7.62 13.33
N ARG A 14 0.59 -8.50 12.60
CA ARG A 14 0.19 -9.91 12.47
C ARG A 14 0.24 -10.59 13.84
N GLY A 15 -0.90 -11.15 14.27
CA GLY A 15 -1.01 -11.85 15.55
C GLY A 15 -1.07 -10.92 16.76
N SER A 16 -1.03 -9.60 16.57
CA SER A 16 -1.24 -8.63 17.64
C SER A 16 -2.72 -8.51 17.98
N ALA A 17 -3.02 -8.29 19.26
CA ALA A 17 -4.39 -8.00 19.68
C ALA A 17 -4.88 -6.67 19.05
N PRO A 18 -6.04 -6.64 18.40
CA PRO A 18 -6.64 -5.41 17.92
C PRO A 18 -7.01 -4.47 19.08
N LEU A 19 -6.91 -3.16 18.83
CA LEU A 19 -7.20 -2.09 19.77
C LEU A 19 -8.38 -1.24 19.26
N PRO A 20 -9.60 -1.39 19.82
CA PRO A 20 -10.72 -0.52 19.52
C PRO A 20 -10.41 0.95 19.84
N GLY A 21 -10.77 1.86 18.93
CA GLY A 21 -10.48 3.30 19.09
C GLY A 21 -8.98 3.61 19.19
N GLY A 22 -8.12 2.74 18.65
CA GLY A 22 -6.68 2.92 18.69
C GLY A 22 -6.18 4.04 17.79
N ALA A 23 -4.95 4.49 18.06
CA ALA A 23 -4.27 5.51 17.29
C ALA A 23 -2.77 5.27 17.18
N VAL A 24 -2.20 5.81 16.11
CA VAL A 24 -0.76 5.88 15.84
C VAL A 24 -0.36 7.36 15.84
N LEU A 25 0.55 7.72 16.73
CA LEU A 25 1.21 9.02 16.74
C LEU A 25 2.45 8.97 15.85
N VAL A 26 2.52 9.89 14.89
CA VAL A 26 3.63 10.02 13.96
C VAL A 26 4.40 11.30 14.24
N GLU A 27 5.72 11.18 14.35
CA GLU A 27 6.67 12.29 14.40
C GLU A 27 7.67 12.17 13.24
N GLY A 28 7.61 13.12 12.31
CA GLY A 28 8.46 13.07 11.11
C GLY A 28 8.13 11.84 10.27
N ASP A 29 9.09 10.93 10.12
CA ASP A 29 8.95 9.67 9.39
C ASP A 29 8.80 8.43 10.30
N ARG A 30 8.67 8.63 11.62
CA ARG A 30 8.62 7.57 12.63
C ARG A 30 7.32 7.55 13.42
N ILE A 31 6.98 6.37 13.90
CA ILE A 31 5.94 6.16 14.90
C ILE A 31 6.54 6.52 16.25
N ALA A 32 5.96 7.49 16.93
CA ALA A 32 6.39 7.93 18.26
C ALA A 32 5.68 7.13 19.36
N ARG A 33 4.37 6.92 19.23
CA ARG A 33 3.54 6.16 20.18
C ARG A 33 2.39 5.44 19.46
N VAL A 34 1.93 4.35 20.07
CA VAL A 34 0.74 3.60 19.66
C VAL A 34 -0.07 3.30 20.90
N GLY A 35 -1.39 3.48 20.86
CA GLY A 35 -2.25 3.30 22.03
C GLY A 35 -3.67 3.80 21.82
N PRO A 36 -4.49 3.87 22.88
CA PRO A 36 -5.85 4.40 22.81
C PRO A 36 -5.85 5.86 22.37
N TYR A 37 -6.77 6.22 21.47
CA TYR A 37 -6.85 7.59 20.95
C TYR A 37 -7.06 8.62 22.05
N GLU A 38 -7.96 8.36 23.00
CA GLU A 38 -8.33 9.32 24.04
C GLU A 38 -7.15 9.67 24.96
N GLU A 39 -6.33 8.68 25.32
CA GLU A 39 -5.11 8.90 26.12
C GLU A 39 -4.08 9.72 25.33
N LEU A 40 -3.81 9.35 24.08
CA LEU A 40 -2.84 10.07 23.24
C LEU A 40 -3.30 11.50 22.92
N ALA A 41 -4.59 11.72 22.73
CA ALA A 41 -5.16 13.04 22.44
C ALA A 41 -5.12 13.95 23.68
N ALA A 42 -5.32 13.40 24.88
CA ALA A 42 -5.19 14.14 26.14
C ALA A 42 -3.75 14.55 26.41
N ASP A 43 -2.79 13.66 26.18
CA ASP A 43 -1.35 13.93 26.36
C ASP A 43 -0.80 14.95 25.34
N LEU A 44 -1.41 15.01 24.14
CA LEU A 44 -0.89 15.76 23.00
C LEU A 44 -1.98 16.62 22.33
N PRO A 45 -2.56 17.60 23.03
CA PRO A 45 -3.69 18.39 22.54
C PRO A 45 -3.37 19.21 21.28
N HIS A 46 -2.09 19.44 20.99
CA HIS A 46 -1.62 20.20 19.83
C HIS A 46 -1.29 19.31 18.61
N ALA A 47 -1.33 17.98 18.75
CA ALA A 47 -1.06 17.08 17.63
C ALA A 47 -2.17 17.21 16.57
N ARG A 48 -1.78 17.23 15.28
CA ARG A 48 -2.77 17.24 14.20
C ARG A 48 -3.51 15.91 14.19
N THR A 49 -4.82 15.92 14.40
CA THR A 49 -5.61 14.70 14.36
C THR A 49 -6.18 14.41 12.98
N ARG A 50 -6.08 13.16 12.54
CA ARG A 50 -6.72 12.59 11.36
C ARG A 50 -7.55 11.39 11.80
N ARG A 51 -8.87 11.51 11.68
CA ARG A 51 -9.82 10.44 11.93
C ARG A 51 -10.16 9.75 10.62
N TRP A 52 -10.17 8.43 10.63
CA TRP A 52 -10.46 7.60 9.48
C TRP A 52 -11.56 6.57 9.81
N PRO A 53 -12.38 6.16 8.84
CA PRO A 53 -13.30 5.04 9.04
C PRO A 53 -12.57 3.71 9.05
N GLY A 54 -13.13 2.70 9.72
CA GLY A 54 -12.70 1.31 9.66
C GLY A 54 -11.40 1.00 10.40
N VAL A 55 -10.53 0.23 9.74
CA VAL A 55 -9.34 -0.39 10.36
C VAL A 55 -8.05 0.28 9.91
N LEU A 56 -7.21 0.68 10.87
CA LEU A 56 -5.82 1.08 10.66
C LEU A 56 -4.90 -0.13 10.90
N THR A 57 -4.06 -0.48 9.91
CA THR A 57 -3.13 -1.62 9.97
C THR A 57 -1.71 -1.20 9.53
N PRO A 58 -0.66 -2.01 9.73
CA PRO A 58 0.55 -1.87 8.94
C PRO A 58 0.21 -1.83 7.44
N GLY A 59 1.04 -1.13 6.67
CA GLY A 59 0.87 -1.11 5.23
C GLY A 59 1.10 -2.49 4.64
N LEU A 60 0.59 -2.74 3.44
CA LEU A 60 0.72 -4.03 2.79
C LEU A 60 2.05 -4.17 2.05
N GLN A 61 2.55 -5.40 1.98
CA GLN A 61 3.65 -5.79 1.08
C GLN A 61 3.12 -6.63 -0.07
N VAL A 62 3.53 -6.30 -1.30
CA VAL A 62 3.23 -7.12 -2.48
C VAL A 62 4.47 -7.91 -2.91
N ARG A 63 4.26 -9.17 -3.32
CA ARG A 63 5.31 -10.04 -3.88
C ARG A 63 5.16 -10.14 -5.40
N GLY A 64 6.25 -10.45 -6.10
CA GLY A 64 6.25 -10.53 -7.57
C GLY A 64 6.06 -9.15 -8.23
N ALA A 65 6.66 -8.10 -7.65
CA ALA A 65 6.48 -6.73 -8.12
C ALA A 65 7.12 -6.47 -9.48
N ASP A 66 8.15 -7.22 -9.84
CA ASP A 66 8.76 -7.26 -11.17
C ASP A 66 7.76 -7.76 -12.22
N GLU A 67 6.98 -8.81 -11.95
CA GLU A 67 5.91 -9.24 -12.84
C GLU A 67 4.83 -8.16 -13.01
N LEU A 68 4.44 -7.52 -11.89
CA LEU A 68 3.41 -6.47 -11.88
C LEU A 68 3.85 -5.18 -12.56
N LEU A 69 5.15 -4.83 -12.55
CA LEU A 69 5.60 -3.50 -12.99
C LEU A 69 6.54 -3.54 -14.21
N GLU A 70 7.20 -4.67 -14.49
CA GLU A 70 8.06 -4.87 -15.68
C GLU A 70 7.50 -5.88 -16.69
N ARG A 71 6.48 -6.66 -16.31
CA ARG A 71 5.85 -7.66 -17.21
C ARG A 71 4.34 -7.48 -17.35
N THR A 72 3.85 -6.31 -16.93
CA THR A 72 2.46 -5.90 -17.08
C THR A 72 2.40 -4.44 -17.53
N TYR A 73 1.62 -4.20 -18.57
CA TYR A 73 1.29 -2.88 -19.06
C TYR A 73 -0.07 -2.43 -18.51
N TYR A 74 -0.12 -1.24 -17.92
CA TYR A 74 -1.35 -0.59 -17.50
C TYR A 74 -1.70 0.49 -18.51
N PRO A 75 -2.78 0.34 -19.31
CA PRO A 75 -3.21 1.38 -20.25
C PRO A 75 -3.53 2.72 -19.57
N ASP A 76 -3.25 3.81 -20.28
CA ASP A 76 -3.58 5.16 -19.85
C ASP A 76 -5.05 5.51 -20.14
N ASP A 77 -5.74 6.08 -19.15
CA ASP A 77 -7.14 6.54 -19.25
C ASP A 77 -7.13 8.08 -19.24
N PRO A 78 -7.69 8.78 -20.26
CA PRO A 78 -8.58 8.27 -21.32
C PRO A 78 -7.91 7.93 -22.67
N TYR A 79 -6.59 8.02 -22.78
CA TYR A 79 -5.93 8.07 -24.08
C TYR A 79 -5.73 6.72 -24.77
N GLU A 80 -5.47 5.66 -24.01
CA GLU A 80 -5.20 4.32 -24.56
C GLU A 80 -6.33 3.34 -24.28
N VAL A 81 -7.14 3.56 -23.23
CA VAL A 81 -8.27 2.69 -22.87
C VAL A 81 -9.27 2.45 -24.02
N PRO A 82 -9.64 3.45 -24.86
CA PRO A 82 -10.55 3.21 -25.97
C PRO A 82 -10.05 2.18 -27.00
N GLU A 83 -8.73 2.03 -27.14
CA GLU A 83 -8.11 1.11 -28.10
C GLU A 83 -7.65 -0.20 -27.44
N LEU A 84 -7.02 -0.11 -26.26
CA LEU A 84 -6.38 -1.24 -25.60
C LEU A 84 -7.24 -1.91 -24.53
N GLY A 85 -8.35 -1.29 -24.14
CA GLY A 85 -9.14 -1.66 -22.97
C GLY A 85 -8.55 -1.15 -21.65
N ALA A 86 -9.31 -1.29 -20.57
CA ALA A 86 -8.91 -0.85 -19.22
C ALA A 86 -8.11 -1.90 -18.44
N ASP A 87 -8.12 -3.14 -18.90
CA ASP A 87 -7.49 -4.26 -18.19
C ASP A 87 -5.97 -4.23 -18.33
N PRO A 88 -5.22 -4.67 -17.30
CA PRO A 88 -3.78 -4.84 -17.41
C PRO A 88 -3.40 -5.85 -18.49
N ILE A 89 -2.50 -5.46 -19.39
CA ILE A 89 -2.00 -6.32 -20.46
C ILE A 89 -0.72 -7.00 -20.00
N SER A 90 -0.66 -8.32 -20.10
CA SER A 90 0.49 -9.13 -19.64
C SER A 90 0.81 -10.23 -20.64
N GLY A 91 2.01 -10.81 -20.54
CA GLY A 91 2.47 -11.85 -21.46
C GLY A 91 3.27 -11.28 -22.63
N GLU A 92 4.37 -11.96 -22.94
CA GLU A 92 5.42 -11.49 -23.83
C GLU A 92 4.91 -11.07 -25.21
N ALA A 93 4.22 -11.95 -25.92
CA ALA A 93 3.69 -11.65 -27.26
C ALA A 93 2.78 -10.41 -27.31
N ARG A 94 1.96 -10.18 -26.26
CA ARG A 94 1.09 -8.99 -26.18
C ARG A 94 1.89 -7.73 -25.88
N LEU A 95 2.91 -7.82 -25.03
CA LEU A 95 3.79 -6.69 -24.74
C LEU A 95 4.67 -6.33 -25.95
N ASP A 96 5.14 -7.31 -26.71
CA ASP A 96 5.92 -7.09 -27.93
C ASP A 96 5.10 -6.36 -29.01
N ALA A 97 3.83 -6.75 -29.17
CA ALA A 97 2.90 -6.08 -30.10
C ALA A 97 2.72 -4.58 -29.78
N LEU A 98 2.90 -4.19 -28.52
CA LEU A 98 2.80 -2.81 -28.08
C LEU A 98 4.05 -1.97 -28.35
N LYS A 99 5.13 -2.56 -28.89
CA LYS A 99 6.41 -1.88 -29.18
C LYS A 99 6.90 -1.07 -27.98
N MET A 100 7.06 -1.75 -26.85
CA MET A 100 7.34 -1.13 -25.55
C MET A 100 8.63 -0.29 -25.57
N THR A 101 8.49 1.01 -25.31
CA THR A 101 9.60 1.95 -25.13
C THR A 101 9.91 2.17 -23.65
N GLU A 102 11.08 2.73 -23.36
CA GLU A 102 11.48 3.10 -21.98
C GLU A 102 10.42 4.02 -21.33
N ALA A 103 9.93 5.01 -22.08
CA ALA A 103 8.91 5.95 -21.63
C ALA A 103 7.58 5.23 -21.34
N ARG A 104 7.19 4.28 -22.19
CA ARG A 104 5.96 3.49 -22.02
C ARG A 104 6.03 2.60 -20.78
N TRP A 105 7.18 1.97 -20.54
CA TRP A 105 7.47 1.26 -19.29
C TRP A 105 7.37 2.16 -18.07
N GLY A 106 8.00 3.34 -18.12
CA GLY A 106 7.97 4.30 -17.01
C GLY A 106 6.57 4.81 -16.68
N ASN A 107 5.79 5.16 -17.71
CA ASN A 107 4.42 5.62 -17.53
C ASN A 107 3.50 4.51 -17.00
N SER A 108 3.63 3.29 -17.52
CA SER A 108 2.92 2.12 -17.01
C SER A 108 3.24 1.87 -15.53
N ALA A 109 4.53 1.85 -15.17
CA ALA A 109 4.96 1.61 -13.81
C ALA A 109 4.44 2.69 -12.84
N ARG A 110 4.42 3.97 -13.25
CA ARG A 110 3.80 5.03 -12.43
C ARG A 110 2.33 4.72 -12.16
N ARG A 111 1.54 4.36 -13.17
CA ARG A 111 0.14 3.94 -12.98
C ARG A 111 0.02 2.71 -12.08
N GLY A 112 0.88 1.71 -12.26
CA GLY A 112 0.97 0.53 -11.41
C GLY A 112 1.24 0.88 -9.94
N THR A 113 2.24 1.73 -9.67
CA THR A 113 2.55 2.18 -8.30
C THR A 113 1.41 2.98 -7.67
N GLN A 114 0.68 3.80 -8.44
CA GLN A 114 -0.52 4.48 -7.94
C GLN A 114 -1.63 3.49 -7.58
N LYS A 115 -1.83 2.44 -8.39
CA LYS A 115 -2.79 1.36 -8.09
C LYS A 115 -2.40 0.57 -6.84
N LEU A 116 -1.10 0.37 -6.57
CA LEU A 116 -0.59 -0.27 -5.36
C LEU A 116 -0.78 0.64 -4.12
N LEU A 117 -0.42 1.92 -4.24
CA LEU A 117 -0.65 2.90 -3.18
C LEU A 117 -2.14 3.01 -2.83
N ALA A 118 -3.04 2.94 -3.83
CA ALA A 118 -4.48 2.91 -3.63
C ALA A 118 -5.02 1.62 -2.98
N ARG A 119 -4.14 0.65 -2.69
CA ARG A 119 -4.44 -0.62 -2.02
C ARG A 119 -3.68 -0.75 -0.69
N GLY A 120 -3.22 0.35 -0.11
CA GLY A 120 -2.51 0.30 1.16
C GLY A 120 -1.08 -0.25 1.07
N VAL A 121 -0.54 -0.48 -0.14
CA VAL A 121 0.80 -1.06 -0.31
C VAL A 121 1.87 -0.04 0.03
N VAL A 122 2.82 -0.43 0.88
CA VAL A 122 3.96 0.39 1.31
C VAL A 122 5.31 -0.23 0.96
N ALA A 123 5.32 -1.51 0.60
CA ALA A 123 6.52 -2.25 0.24
C ALA A 123 6.27 -3.21 -0.93
N VAL A 124 7.30 -3.41 -1.75
CA VAL A 124 7.27 -4.29 -2.93
C VAL A 124 8.48 -5.22 -2.91
N CYS A 125 8.27 -6.53 -3.09
CA CYS A 125 9.34 -7.51 -3.21
C CYS A 125 9.58 -7.81 -4.70
N GLY A 126 10.78 -7.53 -5.20
CA GLY A 126 11.14 -7.77 -6.59
C GLY A 126 12.50 -7.20 -6.98
N ARG A 127 12.95 -7.52 -8.20
CA ARG A 127 14.14 -6.91 -8.81
C ARG A 127 13.73 -6.17 -10.07
N PHE A 128 13.83 -4.86 -10.03
CA PHE A 128 13.62 -4.04 -11.22
C PHE A 128 14.90 -4.04 -12.06
N THR A 129 14.77 -4.30 -13.35
CA THR A 129 15.85 -4.28 -14.35
C THR A 129 15.71 -3.09 -15.30
N ILE A 130 14.47 -2.64 -15.55
CA ILE A 130 14.16 -1.50 -16.42
C ILE A 130 14.37 -0.19 -15.64
N ALA A 131 15.20 0.71 -16.18
CA ALA A 131 15.61 1.93 -15.49
C ALA A 131 14.44 2.87 -15.15
N SER A 132 13.51 3.11 -16.09
CA SER A 132 12.31 3.91 -15.83
C SER A 132 11.41 3.31 -14.77
N VAL A 133 11.27 1.98 -14.75
CA VAL A 133 10.43 1.28 -13.75
C VAL A 133 11.03 1.43 -12.36
N ARG A 134 12.34 1.17 -12.21
CA ARG A 134 13.06 1.40 -10.94
C ARG A 134 12.90 2.84 -10.44
N THR A 135 13.00 3.80 -11.36
CA THR A 135 12.81 5.23 -11.06
C THR A 135 11.38 5.51 -10.60
N ALA A 136 10.37 4.96 -11.28
CA ALA A 136 8.96 5.13 -10.91
C ALA A 136 8.67 4.57 -9.51
N VAL A 137 9.18 3.37 -9.18
CA VAL A 137 9.01 2.74 -7.86
C VAL A 137 9.72 3.54 -6.77
N THR A 138 10.97 3.95 -7.00
CA THR A 138 11.72 4.73 -6.00
C THR A 138 11.04 6.06 -5.71
N ARG A 139 10.52 6.74 -6.74
CA ARG A 139 9.86 8.05 -6.59
C ARG A 139 8.44 7.96 -6.02
N SER A 140 7.80 6.80 -6.04
CA SER A 140 6.49 6.60 -5.41
C SER A 140 6.57 6.48 -3.89
N GLY A 141 7.77 6.26 -3.32
CA GLY A 141 8.01 6.09 -1.90
C GLY A 141 7.88 4.65 -1.39
N LEU A 142 7.50 3.70 -2.25
CA LEU A 142 7.43 2.28 -1.90
C LEU A 142 8.81 1.76 -1.49
N LEU A 143 8.86 0.99 -0.39
CA LEU A 143 10.08 0.28 0.00
C LEU A 143 10.34 -0.88 -0.96
N ILE A 144 11.54 -0.96 -1.53
CA ILE A 144 11.95 -2.09 -2.37
C ILE A 144 12.63 -3.12 -1.47
N LEU A 145 12.05 -4.32 -1.41
CA LEU A 145 12.57 -5.47 -0.67
C LEU A 145 13.17 -6.49 -1.64
N PRO A 146 14.09 -7.35 -1.18
CA PRO A 146 14.54 -8.50 -1.95
C PRO A 146 13.35 -9.35 -2.44
N PRO A 147 13.48 -10.05 -3.58
CA PRO A 147 12.46 -11.00 -4.02
C PRO A 147 12.11 -11.99 -2.91
N ALA A 148 10.81 -12.22 -2.74
CA ALA A 148 10.28 -13.18 -1.79
C ALA A 148 9.40 -14.16 -2.55
N ALA A 149 9.44 -15.44 -2.16
CA ALA A 149 8.62 -16.48 -2.79
C ALA A 149 7.13 -16.12 -2.71
N TYR A 150 6.39 -16.39 -3.77
CA TYR A 150 4.94 -16.25 -3.82
C TYR A 150 4.37 -17.43 -4.60
N GLU A 151 3.14 -17.80 -4.26
CA GLU A 151 2.41 -18.85 -4.97
C GLU A 151 1.47 -18.23 -6.00
N GLY A 152 1.31 -18.91 -7.14
CA GLY A 152 0.42 -18.47 -8.21
C GLY A 152 0.88 -17.20 -8.93
N ARG A 153 -0.09 -16.46 -9.48
CA ARG A 153 0.17 -15.24 -10.26
C ARG A 153 0.20 -14.03 -9.33
N PRO A 154 1.19 -13.13 -9.44
CA PRO A 154 1.19 -11.87 -8.72
C PRO A 154 -0.09 -11.08 -8.99
N ALA A 155 -0.68 -10.53 -7.93
CA ALA A 155 -1.90 -9.73 -7.99
C ALA A 155 -1.64 -8.34 -7.42
N LEU A 156 -2.36 -7.35 -7.94
CA LEU A 156 -2.36 -5.99 -7.37
C LEU A 156 -2.89 -5.97 -5.93
N ASP A 157 -3.77 -6.91 -5.58
CA ASP A 157 -4.29 -7.08 -4.23
C ASP A 157 -3.39 -8.05 -3.42
N PRO A 158 -2.65 -7.56 -2.41
CA PRO A 158 -1.76 -8.42 -1.61
C PRO A 158 -2.50 -9.43 -0.72
N LEU A 159 -3.80 -9.22 -0.48
CA LEU A 159 -4.65 -10.07 0.37
C LEU A 159 -5.20 -11.28 -0.42
N ALA A 160 -5.13 -11.25 -1.74
CA ALA A 160 -5.64 -12.32 -2.57
C ALA A 160 -4.91 -13.64 -2.27
N GLY A 161 -5.69 -14.69 -1.99
CA GLY A 161 -5.17 -16.04 -1.71
C GLY A 161 -4.44 -16.18 -0.37
N ARG A 162 -4.68 -15.29 0.59
CA ARG A 162 -4.16 -15.38 1.96
C ARG A 162 -5.16 -16.03 2.89
N ASP A 163 -4.66 -16.72 3.92
CA ASP A 163 -5.50 -17.26 4.98
C ASP A 163 -5.82 -16.18 6.03
N THR A 164 -4.91 -15.21 6.21
CA THR A 164 -5.08 -14.09 7.12
C THR A 164 -4.63 -12.77 6.49
N ALA A 165 -5.28 -11.65 6.84
CA ALA A 165 -4.84 -10.32 6.38
C ALA A 165 -3.41 -9.99 6.84
N GLY A 166 -3.05 -10.45 8.03
CA GLY A 166 -1.72 -10.25 8.62
C GLY A 166 -0.55 -10.82 7.81
N GLU A 167 -0.75 -11.78 6.91
CA GLU A 167 0.29 -12.28 6.01
C GLU A 167 0.76 -11.24 4.99
N ALA A 168 -0.11 -10.27 4.67
CA ALA A 168 0.18 -9.17 3.77
C ALA A 168 0.79 -7.96 4.49
N PHE A 169 0.82 -7.92 5.82
CA PHE A 169 1.35 -6.77 6.56
C PHE A 169 2.86 -6.63 6.41
N HIS A 170 3.32 -5.38 6.32
CA HIS A 170 4.71 -5.00 6.31
C HIS A 170 5.12 -4.43 7.69
N GLY A 171 5.68 -5.31 8.53
CA GLY A 171 6.18 -4.94 9.85
C GLY A 171 5.08 -4.79 10.92
N LEU A 172 5.42 -4.05 11.97
CA LEU A 172 4.54 -3.75 13.12
C LEU A 172 4.41 -2.24 13.30
N LEU A 173 3.29 -1.82 13.88
CA LEU A 173 3.06 -0.47 14.35
C LEU A 173 3.50 -0.37 15.81
N GLU A 174 4.75 0.07 16.01
CA GLU A 174 5.37 0.19 17.31
C GLU A 174 6.26 1.45 17.39
N PRO A 175 6.51 1.99 18.59
CA PRO A 175 7.41 3.13 18.77
C PRO A 175 8.79 2.89 18.11
N GLY A 176 9.29 3.89 17.39
CA GLY A 176 10.57 3.85 16.66
C GLY A 176 10.49 3.23 15.26
N ALA A 177 9.42 2.49 14.93
CA ALA A 177 9.21 1.98 13.59
C ALA A 177 8.98 3.11 12.58
N ALA A 178 9.26 2.84 11.30
CA ALA A 178 8.92 3.77 10.24
C ALA A 178 7.39 3.90 10.10
N ALA A 179 6.90 5.12 9.88
CA ALA A 179 5.48 5.38 9.69
C ALA A 179 5.00 4.87 8.32
N ARG A 180 4.70 3.57 8.25
CA ARG A 180 4.23 2.84 7.06
C ARG A 180 2.96 2.06 7.40
N PHE A 181 1.81 2.68 7.19
CA PHE A 181 0.52 2.12 7.53
C PHE A 181 -0.55 2.46 6.50
N ALA A 182 -1.63 1.68 6.53
CA ALA A 182 -2.79 1.88 5.67
C ALA A 182 -4.08 1.86 6.49
N VAL A 183 -5.13 2.44 5.92
CA VAL A 183 -6.47 2.44 6.51
C VAL A 183 -7.47 1.91 5.51
N PHE A 184 -8.38 1.04 5.95
CA PHE A 184 -9.34 0.34 5.12
C PHE A 184 -10.77 0.54 5.66
N ALA A 185 -11.71 0.87 4.76
CA ALA A 185 -13.12 1.06 5.08
C ALA A 185 -13.87 -0.28 5.22
N VAL A 186 -13.52 -1.01 6.27
CA VAL A 186 -14.05 -2.31 6.71
C VAL A 186 -14.10 -2.32 8.24
N ALA A 187 -14.86 -3.22 8.85
CA ALA A 187 -15.02 -3.28 10.30
C ALA A 187 -13.82 -3.92 11.02
N ASP A 188 -13.21 -4.94 10.42
CA ASP A 188 -12.12 -5.72 11.02
C ASP A 188 -11.20 -6.39 9.97
N GLU A 189 -10.20 -7.15 10.43
CA GLU A 189 -9.26 -7.88 9.56
C GLU A 189 -9.91 -9.00 8.73
N ALA A 190 -10.99 -9.61 9.24
CA ALA A 190 -11.67 -10.68 8.53
C ALA A 190 -12.45 -10.09 7.34
N GLU A 191 -13.15 -8.99 7.54
CA GLU A 191 -13.80 -8.26 6.45
C GLU A 191 -12.77 -7.69 5.47
N LEU A 192 -11.62 -7.20 5.94
CA LEU A 192 -10.51 -6.77 5.09
C LEU A 192 -10.08 -7.89 4.13
N LEU A 193 -9.89 -9.10 4.64
CA LEU A 193 -9.48 -10.25 3.84
C LEU A 193 -10.51 -10.59 2.76
N VAL A 194 -11.80 -10.57 3.11
CA VAL A 194 -12.90 -10.91 2.19
C VAL A 194 -13.10 -9.84 1.11
N ARG A 195 -13.08 -8.56 1.48
CA ARG A 195 -13.34 -7.45 0.54
C ARG A 195 -12.10 -6.99 -0.22
N GLY A 196 -10.92 -7.36 0.27
CA GLY A 196 -9.64 -7.06 -0.34
C GLY A 196 -9.21 -5.60 -0.18
N ALA A 197 -8.04 -5.31 -0.73
CA ALA A 197 -7.30 -4.07 -0.47
C ALA A 197 -7.89 -2.84 -1.19
N THR A 198 -8.85 -3.03 -2.09
CA THR A 198 -9.58 -1.93 -2.76
C THR A 198 -10.46 -1.10 -1.81
N THR A 199 -10.65 -1.58 -0.58
CA THR A 199 -11.29 -0.86 0.52
C THR A 199 -10.40 0.20 1.16
N CYS A 200 -9.12 0.29 0.76
CA CYS A 200 -8.17 1.28 1.25
C CYS A 200 -8.70 2.72 1.05
N VAL A 201 -8.61 3.52 2.10
CA VAL A 201 -8.95 4.95 2.12
C VAL A 201 -7.74 5.85 2.35
N ALA A 202 -6.65 5.32 2.92
CA ALA A 202 -5.43 6.06 3.15
C ALA A 202 -4.20 5.16 3.15
N THR A 203 -3.10 5.65 2.58
CA THR A 203 -1.77 5.01 2.66
C THR A 203 -0.76 6.05 3.08
N VAL A 204 -0.04 5.76 4.17
CA VAL A 204 0.97 6.64 4.76
C VAL A 204 2.34 5.99 4.65
N ILE A 205 3.31 6.74 4.13
CA ILE A 205 4.72 6.32 4.06
C ILE A 205 5.60 7.46 4.54
N GLY A 206 6.44 7.20 5.54
CA GLY A 206 7.33 8.20 6.13
C GLY A 206 6.55 9.41 6.65
N GLY A 207 5.39 9.18 7.26
CA GLY A 207 4.50 10.22 7.78
C GLY A 207 3.77 11.06 6.73
N ARG A 208 3.97 10.76 5.45
CA ARG A 208 3.30 11.45 4.33
C ARG A 208 2.11 10.63 3.85
N LEU A 209 0.97 11.28 3.72
CA LEU A 209 -0.23 10.70 3.13
C LEU A 209 -0.06 10.61 1.61
N LEU A 210 0.29 9.43 1.09
CA LEU A 210 0.59 9.21 -0.34
C LEU A 210 -0.63 8.73 -1.14
N HIS A 211 -1.61 8.16 -0.45
CA HIS A 211 -2.93 7.91 -1.02
C HIS A 211 -3.99 8.40 -0.05
N ARG A 212 -5.06 8.99 -0.60
CA ARG A 212 -6.30 9.30 0.12
C ARG A 212 -7.46 9.12 -0.85
N ARG A 213 -8.42 8.25 -0.49
CA ARG A 213 -9.70 8.16 -1.17
C ARG A 213 -10.56 9.36 -0.76
N ARG A 214 -11.15 10.02 -1.75
CA ARG A 214 -12.09 11.13 -1.52
C ARG A 214 -13.44 10.59 -1.13
#